data_AF-A0A2S6HD40-F1
#
_entry.id   AF-A0A2S6HD40-F1
#
_cell.length_a   1.000
_cell.length_b   1.000
_cell.length_c   1.000
_cell.angle_alpha   90.00
_cell.angle_beta   90.00
_cell.angle_gamma   90.00
#
_symmetry.space_group_name_H-M   'P 1'
#
loop_
_entity.id
_entity.type
_entity.pdbx_description
1 polymer ?
#
loop_
_entity_poly.entity_id
_entity_poly.type
_entity_poly.pdbx_seq_one_letter_code
_entity_poly.pdbx_strand_id
1 'polypeptide(L)'
;MSTKVFISWSGDLSRQLAEAVRSWLPGVLQYVKPYFTPDDIEKGTKWSTEIIKELEESEVGIICLTRDNLNKPWILFEAGALSKNFGKSKVCTLLFGIDSSDLTGPLTGFQDTKFNKTDFKKLIESINKEGGDAKLDSKILDEVFEMWWEN
;
A
#
# COMPACT_ATOMS: atom_id res chain seq x y z
N MET A 1 7.85 17.87 -6.95
CA MET A 1 6.98 16.81 -7.51
C MET A 1 6.30 16.12 -6.34
N SER A 2 5.11 15.54 -6.52
CA SER A 2 4.41 14.79 -5.47
C SER A 2 4.43 13.30 -5.80
N THR A 3 4.68 12.44 -4.82
CA THR A 3 4.65 10.98 -4.98
C THR A 3 3.26 10.47 -4.66
N LYS A 4 2.60 9.83 -5.62
CA LYS A 4 1.26 9.25 -5.45
C LYS A 4 1.41 7.84 -4.90
N VAL A 5 0.75 7.59 -3.77
CA VAL A 5 0.74 6.28 -3.12
C VAL A 5 -0.67 5.73 -3.17
N PHE A 6 -0.87 4.68 -3.94
CA PHE A 6 -2.13 3.98 -4.06
C PHE A 6 -2.35 3.05 -2.86
N ILE A 7 -3.52 3.11 -2.22
CA ILE A 7 -3.86 2.26 -1.08
C ILE A 7 -5.14 1.50 -1.41
N SER A 8 -5.01 0.18 -1.55
CA SER A 8 -6.12 -0.75 -1.75
C SER A 8 -6.48 -1.46 -0.45
N TRP A 9 -7.78 -1.68 -0.27
CA TRP A 9 -8.35 -2.27 0.93
C TRP A 9 -9.70 -2.91 0.60
N SER A 10 -10.20 -3.76 1.49
CA SER A 10 -11.57 -4.25 1.43
C SER A 10 -12.00 -4.95 2.69
N GLY A 11 -13.27 -4.75 3.05
CA GLY A 11 -13.79 -5.12 4.35
C GLY A 11 -13.39 -4.09 5.40
N ASP A 12 -14.13 -4.08 6.50
CA ASP A 12 -14.07 -3.00 7.48
C ASP A 12 -12.72 -2.84 8.16
N LEU A 13 -12.05 -3.95 8.50
CA LEU A 13 -10.76 -3.89 9.19
C LEU A 13 -9.65 -3.37 8.28
N SER A 14 -9.61 -3.85 7.04
CA SER A 14 -8.66 -3.38 6.02
C SER A 14 -8.91 -1.91 5.66
N ARG A 15 -10.18 -1.48 5.60
CA ARG A 15 -10.56 -0.07 5.40
C ARG A 15 -9.98 0.83 6.48
N GLN A 16 -10.21 0.48 7.75
CA GLN A 16 -9.72 1.24 8.90
C GLN A 16 -8.18 1.33 8.90
N LEU A 17 -7.50 0.21 8.60
CA LEU A 17 -6.05 0.20 8.45
C LEU A 17 -5.60 1.14 7.33
N ALA A 18 -6.22 1.05 6.16
CA ALA A 18 -5.90 1.88 5.02
C ALA A 18 -6.16 3.37 5.28
N GLU A 19 -7.23 3.72 6.01
CA GLU A 19 -7.54 5.09 6.43
C GLU A 19 -6.48 5.63 7.39
N ALA A 20 -6.02 4.81 8.33
CA ALA A 20 -4.94 5.16 9.24
C ALA A 20 -3.64 5.43 8.47
N VAL A 21 -3.24 4.52 7.58
CA VAL A 21 -2.04 4.68 6.72
C VAL A 21 -2.15 5.92 5.84
N ARG A 22 -3.33 6.16 5.23
CA ARG A 22 -3.60 7.33 4.39
C ARG A 22 -3.43 8.64 5.15
N SER A 23 -3.92 8.72 6.38
CA SER A 23 -3.80 9.91 7.22
C SER A 23 -2.38 10.10 7.77
N TRP A 24 -1.69 9.00 8.07
CA TRP A 24 -0.36 9.00 8.67
C TRP A 24 0.76 9.33 7.66
N LEU A 25 0.67 8.82 6.43
CA LEU A 25 1.73 8.98 5.41
C LEU A 25 2.15 10.43 5.16
N PRO A 26 1.24 11.41 4.96
CA PRO A 26 1.63 12.80 4.77
C PRO A 26 2.28 13.46 6.00
N GLY A 27 2.04 12.92 7.21
CA GLY A 27 2.72 13.36 8.42
C GLY A 27 4.22 13.07 8.38
N VAL A 28 4.60 11.91 7.83
CA VAL A 28 5.99 11.47 7.71
C VAL A 28 6.65 11.94 6.41
N LEU A 29 5.93 11.85 5.29
CA LEU A 29 6.41 12.23 3.96
C LEU A 29 5.45 13.27 3.37
N GLN A 30 5.70 14.56 3.63
CA GLN A 30 4.78 15.65 3.30
C GLN A 30 4.48 15.81 1.79
N TYR A 31 5.35 15.31 0.93
CA TYR A 31 5.17 15.35 -0.53
C TYR A 31 4.37 14.15 -1.07
N VAL A 32 4.05 13.17 -0.21
CA VAL A 32 3.25 11.99 -0.57
C VAL A 32 1.77 12.38 -0.64
N LYS A 33 1.10 11.94 -1.70
CA LYS A 33 -0.35 12.05 -1.91
C LYS A 33 -0.98 10.66 -1.92
N PRO A 34 -1.53 10.21 -0.78
CA PRO A 34 -2.25 8.96 -0.72
C PRO A 34 -3.53 9.01 -1.55
N TYR A 35 -3.66 8.09 -2.50
CA TYR A 35 -4.90 7.80 -3.17
C TYR A 35 -5.60 6.63 -2.47
N PHE A 36 -6.81 6.90 -1.99
CA PHE A 36 -7.62 5.93 -1.28
C PHE A 36 -8.72 5.45 -2.23
N THR A 37 -8.75 4.14 -2.52
CA THR A 37 -9.78 3.59 -3.41
C THR A 37 -11.18 3.81 -2.83
N PRO A 38 -12.18 4.11 -3.66
CA PRO A 38 -13.57 4.29 -3.20
C PRO A 38 -14.09 3.04 -2.51
N ASP A 39 -15.05 3.25 -1.59
CA ASP A 39 -15.68 2.21 -0.77
C ASP A 39 -16.35 1.17 -1.66
N ASP A 40 -15.96 -0.09 -1.48
CA ASP A 40 -16.30 -1.27 -2.26
C ASP A 40 -16.38 -1.04 -3.78
N ILE A 41 -15.45 -1.67 -4.50
CA ILE A 41 -15.78 -2.23 -5.81
C ILE A 41 -17.07 -3.04 -5.61
N GLU A 42 -18.22 -2.48 -5.99
CA GLU A 42 -19.53 -3.09 -5.79
C GLU A 42 -19.47 -4.57 -6.14
N LYS A 43 -20.16 -5.43 -5.37
CA LYS A 43 -20.22 -6.87 -5.65
C LYS A 43 -20.59 -7.11 -7.12
N GLY A 44 -19.64 -7.58 -7.92
CA GLY A 44 -19.84 -7.88 -9.35
C GLY A 44 -19.29 -6.83 -10.32
N THR A 45 -18.85 -5.68 -9.82
CA THR A 45 -18.14 -4.68 -10.60
C THR A 45 -16.69 -5.12 -10.70
N LYS A 46 -16.14 -5.20 -11.91
CA LYS A 46 -14.69 -5.43 -12.10
C LYS A 46 -13.94 -4.33 -11.35
N TRP A 47 -12.70 -4.58 -10.90
CA TRP A 47 -11.79 -3.47 -10.60
C TRP A 47 -11.86 -2.52 -11.79
N SER A 48 -12.40 -1.33 -11.55
CA SER A 48 -12.78 -0.50 -12.66
C SER A 48 -11.50 -0.15 -13.42
N THR A 49 -11.57 -0.03 -14.74
CA THR A 49 -10.41 0.38 -15.55
C THR A 49 -9.79 1.66 -14.99
N GLU A 50 -10.60 2.51 -14.33
CA GLU A 50 -10.10 3.68 -13.60
C GLU A 50 -9.16 3.29 -12.44
N ILE A 51 -9.48 2.30 -11.62
CA ILE A 51 -8.63 1.97 -10.47
C ILE A 51 -7.28 1.36 -10.91
N ILE A 52 -7.27 0.53 -11.95
CA ILE A 52 -6.03 0.02 -12.55
C ILE A 52 -5.20 1.20 -13.07
N LYS A 53 -5.83 2.14 -13.77
CA LYS A 53 -5.16 3.34 -14.26
C LYS A 53 -4.60 4.19 -13.12
N GLU A 54 -5.35 4.38 -12.05
CA GLU A 54 -4.89 5.13 -10.86
C GLU A 54 -3.65 4.49 -10.22
N LEU A 55 -3.60 3.16 -10.19
CA LEU A 55 -2.46 2.40 -9.71
C LEU A 55 -1.25 2.45 -10.67
N GLU A 56 -1.46 2.33 -11.98
CA GLU A 56 -0.42 2.50 -13.01
C GLU A 56 0.18 3.91 -13.01
N GLU A 57 -0.62 4.93 -12.67
CA GLU A 57 -0.19 6.32 -12.50
C GLU A 57 0.47 6.60 -11.14
N SER A 58 0.43 5.65 -10.20
CA SER A 58 1.05 5.78 -8.88
C SER A 58 2.46 5.20 -8.86
N GLU A 59 3.38 5.79 -8.12
CA GLU A 59 4.75 5.26 -7.97
C GLU A 59 4.78 4.04 -7.05
N VAL A 60 3.93 4.03 -6.03
CA VAL A 60 3.83 2.93 -5.05
C VAL A 60 2.37 2.51 -4.85
N GLY A 61 2.13 1.21 -4.75
CA GLY A 61 0.85 0.63 -4.37
C GLY A 61 0.95 -0.23 -3.11
N ILE A 62 0.05 -0.01 -2.16
CA ILE A 62 -0.04 -0.74 -0.89
C ILE A 62 -1.37 -1.49 -0.88
N ILE A 63 -1.32 -2.82 -0.75
CA ILE A 63 -2.50 -3.66 -0.61
C ILE A 63 -2.67 -4.05 0.86
N CYS A 64 -3.69 -3.51 1.53
CA CYS A 64 -3.94 -3.76 2.95
C CYS A 64 -4.67 -5.11 3.14
N LEU A 65 -3.94 -6.11 3.65
CA LEU A 65 -4.45 -7.47 3.81
C LEU A 65 -4.71 -7.81 5.28
N THR A 66 -5.83 -8.50 5.48
CA THR A 66 -6.30 -9.01 6.76
C THR A 66 -6.86 -10.42 6.54
N ARG A 67 -7.12 -11.18 7.62
CA ARG A 67 -7.78 -12.49 7.51
C ARG A 67 -9.08 -12.45 6.71
N ASP A 68 -9.81 -11.33 6.79
CA ASP A 68 -11.14 -11.19 6.20
C ASP A 68 -11.12 -10.98 4.68
N ASN A 69 -9.98 -10.59 4.10
CA ASN A 69 -9.90 -10.24 2.68
C ASN A 69 -8.88 -11.05 1.85
N LEU A 70 -8.02 -11.84 2.49
CA LEU A 70 -7.00 -12.68 1.82
C LEU A 70 -7.57 -13.60 0.73
N ASN A 71 -8.75 -14.16 0.97
CA ASN A 71 -9.37 -15.14 0.09
C ASN A 71 -10.47 -14.53 -0.80
N LYS A 72 -10.61 -13.19 -0.80
CA LYS A 72 -11.64 -12.57 -1.64
C LYS A 72 -11.23 -12.72 -3.12
N PRO A 73 -12.12 -13.27 -3.99
CA PRO A 73 -11.77 -13.58 -5.37
C PRO A 73 -11.25 -12.38 -6.17
N TRP A 74 -11.76 -11.18 -5.89
CA TRP A 74 -11.35 -9.97 -6.59
C TRP A 74 -9.89 -9.62 -6.26
N ILE A 75 -9.44 -9.66 -4.98
CA ILE A 75 -8.02 -9.47 -4.61
C ILE A 75 -7.10 -10.42 -5.36
N LEU A 76 -7.45 -11.71 -5.42
CA LEU A 76 -6.60 -12.73 -6.06
C LEU A 76 -6.59 -12.58 -7.58
N PHE A 77 -7.75 -12.35 -8.20
CA PHE A 77 -7.84 -12.14 -9.64
C PHE A 77 -7.02 -10.91 -10.07
N GLU A 78 -7.12 -9.85 -9.27
CA GLU A 78 -6.49 -8.57 -9.51
C GLU A 78 -4.98 -8.59 -9.25
N ALA A 79 -4.53 -9.17 -8.14
CA ALA A 79 -3.12 -9.47 -7.91
C ALA A 79 -2.50 -10.23 -9.08
N GLY A 80 -3.27 -11.16 -9.69
CA GLY A 80 -2.85 -11.88 -10.89
C GLY A 80 -2.76 -11.03 -12.16
N ALA A 81 -3.65 -10.06 -12.34
CA ALA A 81 -3.57 -9.10 -13.46
C ALA A 81 -2.45 -8.07 -13.25
N LEU A 82 -2.33 -7.57 -12.02
CA LEU A 82 -1.35 -6.60 -11.58
C LEU A 82 0.08 -7.12 -11.68
N SER A 83 0.33 -8.36 -11.23
CA SER A 83 1.65 -9.00 -11.33
C SER A 83 2.19 -9.11 -12.77
N LYS A 84 1.34 -8.96 -13.80
CA LYS A 84 1.74 -8.99 -15.22
C LYS A 84 2.03 -7.62 -15.82
N ASN A 85 1.54 -6.53 -15.23
CA ASN A 85 1.52 -5.19 -15.85
C ASN A 85 2.32 -4.12 -15.09
N PHE A 86 2.98 -4.44 -13.97
CA PHE A 86 3.83 -3.49 -13.23
C PHE A 86 5.16 -3.21 -13.93
N GLY A 87 5.12 -2.44 -15.02
CA GLY A 87 6.35 -1.94 -15.65
C GLY A 87 7.04 -0.83 -14.85
N LYS A 88 6.32 -0.12 -13.96
CA LYS A 88 6.83 1.08 -13.26
C LYS A 88 6.48 1.17 -11.78
N SER A 89 5.25 0.87 -11.38
CA SER A 89 4.81 1.04 -9.99
C SER A 89 5.32 -0.09 -9.09
N LYS A 90 5.81 0.25 -7.90
CA LYS A 90 6.24 -0.73 -6.90
C LYS A 90 5.05 -1.13 -6.03
N VAL A 91 4.73 -2.42 -5.97
CA VAL A 91 3.60 -2.89 -5.16
C VAL A 91 4.02 -3.86 -4.07
N CYS A 92 3.47 -3.60 -2.89
CA CYS A 92 3.69 -4.35 -1.68
C CYS A 92 2.36 -4.65 -0.97
N THR A 93 2.36 -5.72 -0.19
CA THR A 93 1.25 -6.06 0.72
C THR A 93 1.55 -5.51 2.10
N LEU A 94 0.53 -4.99 2.79
CA LEU A 94 0.60 -4.62 4.19
C LEU A 94 -0.23 -5.62 5.00
N LEU A 95 0.46 -6.44 5.78
CA LEU A 95 -0.10 -7.59 6.48
C LEU A 95 -0.51 -7.22 7.90
N PHE A 96 -1.81 -7.31 8.20
CA PHE A 96 -2.35 -7.03 9.53
C PHE A 96 -3.05 -8.26 10.13
N GLY A 97 -2.48 -8.78 11.22
CA GLY A 97 -2.98 -9.98 11.90
C GLY A 97 -2.79 -11.29 11.12
N ILE A 98 -1.92 -11.27 10.10
CA ILE A 98 -1.60 -12.39 9.21
C ILE A 98 -0.09 -12.40 8.91
N ASP A 99 0.41 -13.54 8.45
CA ASP A 99 1.80 -13.73 8.06
C ASP A 99 1.93 -14.02 6.55
N SER A 100 3.15 -13.86 6.02
CA SER A 100 3.48 -14.19 4.63
C SER A 100 3.07 -15.62 4.22
N SER A 101 3.08 -16.56 5.16
CA SER A 101 2.65 -17.94 4.93
C SER A 101 1.14 -18.08 4.68
N ASP A 102 0.34 -17.09 5.07
CA ASP A 102 -1.10 -17.07 4.81
C ASP A 102 -1.41 -16.56 3.39
N LEU A 103 -0.43 -15.96 2.71
CA LEU A 103 -0.59 -15.49 1.33
C LEU A 103 -0.62 -16.67 0.37
N THR A 104 -1.56 -16.61 -0.57
CA THR A 104 -1.72 -17.65 -1.60
C THR A 104 -1.86 -17.03 -2.98
N GLY A 105 -1.61 -17.86 -4.00
CA GLY A 105 -1.75 -17.46 -5.39
C GLY A 105 -0.86 -16.26 -5.74
N PRO A 106 -1.36 -15.27 -6.52
CA PRO A 106 -0.55 -14.17 -7.02
C PRO A 106 -0.10 -13.17 -5.95
N LEU A 107 -0.70 -13.20 -4.75
CA LEU A 107 -0.25 -12.35 -3.63
C LEU A 107 1.16 -12.70 -3.17
N THR A 108 1.58 -13.95 -3.34
CA THR A 108 2.94 -14.41 -3.00
C THR A 108 4.03 -13.81 -3.90
N GLY A 109 3.64 -13.19 -5.02
CA GLY A 109 4.56 -12.50 -5.92
C GLY A 109 4.91 -11.07 -5.49
N PHE A 110 4.22 -10.52 -4.49
CA PHE A 110 4.49 -9.18 -3.98
C PHE A 110 5.44 -9.21 -2.79
N GLN A 111 6.05 -8.05 -2.51
CA GLN A 111 6.85 -7.88 -1.29
C GLN A 111 5.95 -7.62 -0.10
N ASP A 112 6.17 -8.38 0.96
CA ASP A 112 5.36 -8.30 2.17
C ASP A 112 5.90 -7.26 3.13
N THR A 113 5.00 -6.48 3.72
CA THR A 113 5.28 -5.60 4.84
C THR A 113 4.44 -6.04 6.02
N LYS A 114 5.09 -6.57 7.05
CA LYS A 114 4.41 -6.86 8.32
C LYS A 114 4.08 -5.55 9.03
N PHE A 115 2.90 -5.47 9.66
CA PHE A 115 2.54 -4.32 10.48
C PHE A 115 3.31 -4.30 11.82
N ASN A 116 4.61 -4.06 11.74
CA ASN A 116 5.51 -3.81 12.87
C ASN A 116 6.48 -2.68 12.51
N LYS A 117 7.05 -2.02 13.52
CA LYS A 117 7.90 -0.83 13.35
C LYS A 117 9.01 -1.04 12.32
N THR A 118 9.76 -2.14 12.44
CA THR A 118 10.94 -2.41 11.62
C THR A 118 10.57 -2.59 10.15
N ASP A 119 9.53 -3.35 9.84
CA ASP A 119 9.16 -3.63 8.47
C ASP A 119 8.39 -2.48 7.83
N PHE A 120 7.51 -1.84 8.61
CA PHE A 120 6.82 -0.64 8.18
C PHE A 120 7.79 0.50 7.87
N LYS A 121 8.88 0.65 8.64
CA LYS A 121 9.95 1.60 8.32
C LYS A 121 10.57 1.37 6.94
N LYS A 122 10.84 0.11 6.56
CA LYS A 122 11.36 -0.22 5.23
C LYS A 122 10.37 0.15 4.12
N LEU A 123 9.07 -0.02 4.36
CA LEU A 123 8.04 0.46 3.45
C LEU A 123 8.14 1.98 3.24
N ILE A 124 8.29 2.74 4.33
CA ILE A 124 8.45 4.20 4.25
C ILE A 124 9.74 4.60 3.53
N GLU A 125 10.85 3.93 3.81
CA GLU A 125 12.11 4.14 3.07
C GLU A 125 11.96 3.85 1.58
N SER A 126 11.19 2.82 1.22
CA SER A 126 10.88 2.49 -0.17
C SER A 126 10.07 3.60 -0.85
N ILE A 127 9.05 4.13 -0.18
CA ILE A 127 8.27 5.27 -0.68
C ILE A 127 9.15 6.53 -0.79
N ASN A 128 10.03 6.76 0.20
CA ASN A 128 10.90 7.93 0.21
C ASN A 128 11.85 7.95 -1.00
N LYS A 129 12.32 6.78 -1.45
CA LYS A 129 13.17 6.64 -2.64
C LYS A 129 12.49 7.11 -3.93
N GLU A 130 11.16 7.03 -4.01
CA GLU A 130 10.37 7.53 -5.15
C GLU A 130 10.10 9.05 -5.07
N GLY A 131 10.60 9.74 -4.04
CA GLY A 131 10.38 11.18 -3.82
C GLY A 131 11.18 12.12 -4.73
N GLY A 132 12.11 11.62 -5.54
CA GLY A 132 12.97 12.46 -6.39
C GLY A 132 13.71 13.52 -5.57
N ASP A 133 13.59 14.79 -5.97
CA ASP A 133 14.18 15.94 -5.26
C ASP A 133 13.49 16.26 -3.92
N ALA A 134 12.27 15.75 -3.70
CA ALA A 134 11.52 15.97 -2.46
C ALA A 134 11.83 14.94 -1.38
N LYS A 135 12.59 13.88 -1.71
CA LYS A 135 12.95 12.83 -0.75
C LYS A 135 13.67 13.40 0.46
N LEU A 136 13.37 12.86 1.63
CA LEU A 136 14.07 13.21 2.86
C LEU A 136 15.45 12.53 2.88
N ASP A 137 16.43 13.21 3.49
CA ASP A 137 17.68 12.58 3.88
C ASP A 137 17.41 11.44 4.87
N SER A 138 18.25 10.39 4.85
CA SER A 138 18.06 9.20 5.69
C SER A 138 17.93 9.54 7.17
N LYS A 139 18.74 10.48 7.66
CA LYS A 139 18.72 10.86 9.07
C LYS A 139 17.43 11.59 9.45
N ILE A 140 16.96 12.48 8.56
CA ILE A 140 15.70 13.21 8.76
C ILE A 140 14.52 12.25 8.70
N LEU A 141 14.52 11.31 7.74
CA LEU A 141 13.48 10.30 7.62
C LEU A 141 13.38 9.47 8.91
N ASP A 142 14.53 9.05 9.46
CA ASP A 142 14.58 8.29 10.70
C ASP A 142 13.96 9.09 11.85
N GLU A 143 14.39 10.34 12.07
CA GLU A 143 13.88 11.19 13.14
C GLU A 143 12.35 11.43 13.03
N VAL A 144 11.86 11.71 11.83
CA VAL A 144 10.43 11.94 11.57
C VAL A 144 9.64 10.65 11.76
N PHE A 145 10.13 9.51 11.26
CA PHE A 145 9.48 8.22 11.43
C PHE A 145 9.32 7.86 12.92
N GLU A 146 10.39 8.00 13.71
CA GLU A 146 10.37 7.70 15.14
C GLU A 146 9.36 8.58 15.87
N MET A 147 9.35 9.88 15.58
CA MET A 147 8.40 10.83 16.17
C MET A 147 6.93 10.45 15.88
N TRP A 148 6.62 10.08 14.65
CA TRP A 148 5.24 9.76 14.24
C TRP A 148 4.79 8.34 14.56
N TRP A 149 5.73 7.41 14.80
CA TRP A 149 5.39 6.03 15.14
C TRP A 149 5.05 5.86 16.63
N GLU A 150 5.56 6.73 17.50
CA GLU A 150 5.29 6.70 18.94
C GLU A 150 4.00 7.44 19.35
N ASN A 151 3.37 8.15 18.42
CA ASN A 151 2.10 8.85 18.58
C ASN A 151 0.90 7.97 18.17
#